data_AF-A0A414R6A1-F1
#
_entry.id   AF-A0A414R6A1-F1
#
_cell.length_a   1.000
_cell.length_b   1.000
_cell.length_c   1.000
_cell.angle_alpha   90.00
_cell.angle_beta   90.00
_cell.angle_gamma   90.00
#
_symmetry.space_group_name_H-M   'P 1'
#
loop_
_entity.id
_entity.type
_entity.pdbx_description
1 polymer ?
#
loop_
_entity_poly.entity_id
_entity_poly.type
_entity_poly.pdbx_seq_one_letter_code
_entity_poly.pdbx_strand_id
1 'polypeptide(L)'
;MYHIIELENGQPMIFEQSARQIKSYLIANGRVFSKGYVFKDFKKDFNVYSVNSPLVSYYSVDNSFVLTQVTQNSFQEVLCLKTSCATLVFNNKLYVFYLDNSLMGVCSDNLTEKHCIVENISSSNHISAFVHNNCIFVTTDNTLYEIDLNFNVVCKQEINLSLNNMTNSNTTNNYKAYNASSNSNSYKELVYNYNILKRDVEKLNNKYNELSNYVGSMQEQIRRLRLN
;
A
#
# COMPACT_ATOMS: atom_id res chain seq x y z
N MET A 1 12.81 -10.04 -7.69
CA MET A 1 12.54 -9.61 -6.31
C MET A 1 12.21 -10.84 -5.49
N TYR A 2 12.58 -10.89 -4.21
CA TYR A 2 12.21 -11.99 -3.33
C TYR A 2 11.53 -11.47 -2.07
N HIS A 3 10.57 -12.24 -1.56
CA HIS A 3 9.88 -11.98 -0.31
C HIS A 3 9.94 -13.24 0.55
N ILE A 4 10.06 -13.08 1.86
CA ILE A 4 10.09 -14.19 2.82
C ILE A 4 8.91 -13.99 3.78
N ILE A 5 8.19 -15.08 4.03
CA ILE A 5 7.18 -15.15 5.08
C ILE A 5 7.48 -16.28 6.04
N GLU A 6 6.95 -16.13 7.24
CA GLU A 6 6.80 -17.22 8.19
C GLU A 6 5.39 -17.81 8.03
N LEU A 7 5.31 -19.12 7.85
CA LEU A 7 4.05 -19.85 7.86
C LEU A 7 3.53 -20.03 9.29
N GLU A 8 2.25 -20.39 9.46
CA GLU A 8 1.64 -20.62 10.79
C GLU A 8 2.40 -21.65 11.64
N ASN A 9 3.08 -22.60 11.00
CA ASN A 9 3.91 -23.61 11.67
C ASN A 9 5.35 -23.14 11.97
N GLY A 10 5.65 -21.85 11.79
CA GLY A 10 6.98 -21.25 11.98
C GLY A 10 7.98 -21.51 10.84
N GLN A 11 7.60 -22.24 9.80
CA GLN A 11 8.51 -22.52 8.68
C GLN A 11 8.63 -21.32 7.76
N PRO A 12 9.86 -20.91 7.37
CA PRO A 12 10.01 -19.85 6.39
C PRO A 12 9.67 -20.36 4.99
N MET A 13 8.98 -19.52 4.22
CA MET A 13 8.74 -19.72 2.81
C MET A 13 9.22 -18.50 2.02
N ILE A 14 9.93 -18.76 0.93
CA ILE A 14 10.45 -17.74 0.01
C ILE A 14 9.57 -17.70 -1.23
N PHE A 15 9.19 -16.49 -1.65
CA PHE A 15 8.65 -16.21 -2.96
C PHE A 15 9.69 -15.50 -3.80
N GLU A 16 9.96 -16.04 -4.99
CA GLU A 16 10.85 -15.43 -5.97
C GLU A 16 10.05 -15.05 -7.21
N GLN A 17 10.06 -13.76 -7.55
CA GLN A 17 9.54 -13.28 -8.83
C GLN A 17 10.61 -13.39 -9.91
N SER A 18 10.28 -14.14 -10.96
CA SER A 18 11.05 -14.31 -12.18
C SER A 18 10.16 -13.98 -13.37
N ALA A 19 10.41 -12.83 -14.02
CA ALA A 19 9.57 -12.30 -15.10
C ALA A 19 8.08 -12.20 -14.70
N ARG A 20 7.18 -12.94 -15.36
CA ARG A 20 5.72 -13.00 -15.08
C ARG A 20 5.32 -14.21 -14.23
N GLN A 21 6.28 -14.80 -13.52
CA GLN A 21 6.06 -16.01 -12.75
C GLN A 21 6.57 -15.81 -11.33
N ILE A 22 5.81 -16.33 -10.36
CA ILE A 22 6.24 -16.40 -8.97
C ILE A 22 6.49 -17.86 -8.62
N LYS A 23 7.71 -18.15 -8.17
CA LYS A 23 8.11 -19.45 -7.65
C LYS A 23 8.08 -19.41 -6.13
N SER A 24 7.72 -20.53 -5.50
CA SER A 24 7.81 -20.69 -4.05
C SER A 24 8.84 -21.73 -3.65
N TYR A 25 9.48 -21.49 -2.51
CA TYR A 25 10.47 -22.38 -1.91
C TYR A 25 10.21 -22.49 -0.42
N LEU A 26 10.25 -23.71 0.12
CA LEU A 26 10.15 -23.96 1.56
C LEU A 26 11.55 -24.16 2.15
N ILE A 27 11.83 -23.55 3.30
CA ILE A 27 13.04 -23.84 4.06
C ILE A 27 12.68 -24.83 5.17
N ALA A 28 13.29 -26.01 5.13
CA ALA A 28 13.15 -27.01 6.19
C ALA A 28 14.49 -27.71 6.43
N ASN A 29 14.84 -27.95 7.69
CA ASN A 29 16.07 -28.67 8.08
C ASN A 29 17.35 -28.10 7.44
N GLY A 30 17.46 -26.78 7.34
CA GLY A 30 18.62 -26.10 6.74
C GLY A 30 18.73 -26.26 5.21
N ARG A 31 17.68 -26.76 4.54
CA ARG A 31 17.64 -26.96 3.08
C ARG A 31 16.49 -26.19 2.46
N VAL A 32 16.66 -25.82 1.18
CA VAL A 32 15.65 -25.11 0.38
C VAL A 32 14.99 -26.11 -0.58
N PHE A 33 13.67 -26.24 -0.51
CA PHE A 33 12.86 -27.13 -1.33
C PHE A 33 11.98 -26.32 -2.29
N SER A 34 12.14 -26.50 -3.59
CA SER A 34 11.25 -25.89 -4.58
C SER A 34 9.84 -26.46 -4.45
N LYS A 35 8.84 -25.57 -4.37
CA LYS A 35 7.41 -25.90 -4.37
C LYS A 35 6.77 -25.62 -5.74
N GLY A 36 7.52 -25.07 -6.68
CA GLY A 36 7.10 -24.85 -8.06
C GLY A 36 6.52 -23.46 -8.31
N TYR A 37 5.81 -23.33 -9.44
CA TYR A 37 5.17 -22.08 -9.86
C TYR A 37 3.82 -21.91 -9.20
N VAL A 38 3.60 -20.73 -8.62
CA VAL A 38 2.39 -20.42 -7.85
C VAL A 38 1.41 -19.58 -8.65
N PHE A 39 1.91 -18.53 -9.32
CA PHE A 39 1.07 -17.58 -10.06
C PHE A 39 1.61 -17.43 -11.49
N LYS A 40 0.74 -17.65 -12.49
CA LYS A 40 1.12 -17.66 -13.92
C LYS A 40 0.61 -16.45 -14.72
N ASP A 41 -0.33 -15.69 -14.16
CA ASP A 41 -1.00 -14.55 -14.82
C ASP A 41 -0.71 -13.22 -14.12
N PHE A 42 0.56 -12.96 -13.86
CA PHE A 42 1.01 -11.83 -13.06
C PHE A 42 1.42 -10.61 -13.91
N LYS A 43 0.89 -9.42 -13.58
CA LYS A 43 1.13 -8.17 -14.33
C LYS A 43 2.20 -7.26 -13.72
N LYS A 44 2.25 -7.13 -12.39
CA LYS A 44 3.11 -6.19 -11.64
C LYS A 44 3.39 -6.76 -10.25
N ASP A 45 4.54 -6.41 -9.64
CA ASP A 45 5.00 -6.71 -8.27
C ASP A 45 3.89 -7.10 -7.27
N PHE A 46 4.15 -8.19 -6.54
CA PHE A 46 3.24 -8.76 -5.55
C PHE A 46 3.57 -8.22 -4.16
N ASN A 47 2.59 -8.20 -3.27
CA ASN A 47 2.79 -7.91 -1.87
C ASN A 47 2.60 -9.17 -1.05
N VAL A 48 3.26 -9.18 0.11
CA VAL A 48 3.15 -10.27 1.05
C VAL A 48 2.83 -9.72 2.43
N TYR A 49 1.87 -10.34 3.10
CA TYR A 49 1.36 -9.91 4.39
C TYR A 49 1.59 -11.00 5.43
N SER A 50 2.49 -10.72 6.36
CA SER A 50 2.73 -11.54 7.55
C SER A 50 1.72 -11.21 8.64
N VAL A 51 0.46 -11.59 8.41
CA VAL A 51 -0.64 -11.52 9.39
C VAL A 51 -0.92 -12.91 9.95
N ASN A 52 -1.92 -13.09 10.83
CA ASN A 52 -2.24 -14.38 11.48
C ASN A 52 -2.18 -15.59 10.51
N SER A 53 -2.75 -15.45 9.32
CA SER A 53 -2.54 -16.37 8.21
C SER A 53 -1.83 -15.65 7.07
N PRO A 54 -0.70 -16.17 6.54
CA PRO A 54 0.03 -15.49 5.49
C PRO A 54 -0.78 -15.32 4.21
N LEU A 55 -0.76 -14.09 3.67
CA LEU A 55 -1.48 -13.71 2.46
C LEU A 55 -0.50 -13.14 1.44
N VAL A 56 -0.76 -13.41 0.18
CA VAL A 56 -0.07 -12.79 -0.95
C VAL A 56 -1.10 -12.08 -1.81
N SER A 57 -0.84 -10.82 -2.19
CA SER A 57 -1.65 -10.13 -3.19
C SER A 57 -0.86 -9.82 -4.44
N TYR A 58 -1.54 -9.79 -5.57
CA TYR A 58 -0.98 -9.38 -6.83
C TYR A 58 -2.04 -8.79 -7.77
N TYR A 59 -1.59 -8.09 -8.80
CA TYR A 59 -2.45 -7.70 -9.91
C TYR A 59 -2.28 -8.68 -11.07
N SER A 60 -3.38 -9.27 -11.51
CA SER A 60 -3.43 -10.18 -12.65
C SER A 60 -3.31 -9.44 -13.99
N VAL A 61 -3.12 -10.18 -15.08
CA VAL A 61 -3.03 -9.60 -16.45
C VAL A 61 -4.26 -8.78 -16.82
N ASP A 62 -5.44 -9.15 -16.34
CA ASP A 62 -6.70 -8.44 -16.56
C ASP A 62 -6.93 -7.25 -15.60
N ASN A 63 -5.91 -6.87 -14.82
CA ASN A 63 -5.93 -5.84 -13.78
C ASN A 63 -6.80 -6.15 -12.55
N SER A 64 -7.21 -7.40 -12.36
CA SER A 64 -7.88 -7.76 -11.10
C SER A 64 -6.87 -7.78 -9.96
N PHE A 65 -7.27 -7.24 -8.81
CA PHE A 65 -6.57 -7.50 -7.55
C PHE A 65 -6.92 -8.91 -7.08
N VAL A 66 -5.92 -9.75 -6.88
CA VAL A 66 -6.08 -11.11 -6.38
C VAL A 66 -5.39 -11.23 -5.03
N LEU A 67 -6.09 -11.81 -4.05
CA LEU A 67 -5.55 -12.16 -2.75
C LEU A 67 -5.58 -13.69 -2.61
N THR A 68 -4.44 -14.25 -2.23
CA THR A 68 -4.25 -15.69 -2.09
C THR A 68 -3.79 -16.02 -0.68
N GLN A 69 -4.48 -16.95 -0.04
CA GLN A 69 -4.05 -17.55 1.21
C GLN A 69 -2.99 -18.60 0.96
N VAL A 70 -1.95 -18.54 1.79
CA VAL A 70 -0.76 -19.35 1.66
C VAL A 70 -0.65 -20.30 2.83
N THR A 71 -0.61 -21.59 2.54
CA THR A 71 -0.25 -22.63 3.51
C THR A 71 1.05 -23.30 3.09
N GLN A 72 1.56 -24.22 3.91
CA GLN A 72 2.73 -25.02 3.57
C GLN A 72 2.56 -25.84 2.27
N ASN A 73 1.31 -26.18 1.93
CA ASN A 73 0.99 -27.17 0.88
C ASN A 73 0.09 -26.62 -0.23
N SER A 74 -0.58 -25.49 -0.01
CA SER A 74 -1.56 -24.96 -0.94
C SER A 74 -1.50 -23.43 -1.06
N PHE A 75 -1.97 -22.97 -2.20
CA PHE A 75 -2.20 -21.58 -2.53
C PHE A 75 -3.65 -21.49 -2.99
N GLN A 76 -4.47 -20.76 -2.24
CA GLN A 76 -5.90 -20.67 -2.52
C GLN A 76 -6.29 -19.21 -2.73
N GLU A 77 -6.86 -18.89 -3.87
CA GLU A 77 -7.46 -17.58 -4.10
C GLU A 77 -8.67 -17.40 -3.19
N VAL A 78 -8.66 -16.33 -2.40
CA VAL A 78 -9.67 -16.02 -1.39
C VAL A 78 -10.43 -14.75 -1.71
N LEU A 79 -9.86 -13.86 -2.52
CA LEU A 79 -10.52 -12.64 -2.99
C LEU A 79 -10.01 -12.27 -4.39
N CYS A 80 -10.93 -11.89 -5.28
CA CYS A 80 -10.63 -11.36 -6.60
C CYS A 80 -11.53 -10.14 -6.86
N LEU A 81 -10.94 -8.98 -7.10
CA LEU A 81 -11.62 -7.70 -7.27
C LEU A 81 -11.23 -7.06 -8.59
N LYS A 82 -12.22 -6.60 -9.37
CA LYS A 82 -12.02 -5.87 -10.63
C LYS A 82 -12.12 -4.36 -10.48
N THR A 83 -12.17 -3.89 -9.25
CA THR A 83 -12.38 -2.49 -8.90
C THR A 83 -11.19 -1.95 -8.11
N SER A 84 -11.12 -0.64 -7.97
CA SER A 84 -10.07 0.00 -7.17
C SER A 84 -10.14 -0.47 -5.72
N CYS A 85 -8.99 -0.86 -5.18
CA CYS A 85 -8.87 -1.32 -3.80
C CYS A 85 -7.63 -0.75 -3.11
N ALA A 86 -7.70 -0.66 -1.78
CA ALA A 86 -6.61 -0.30 -0.90
C ALA A 86 -6.43 -1.40 0.15
N THR A 87 -5.18 -1.76 0.42
CA THR A 87 -4.83 -2.76 1.44
C THR A 87 -4.11 -2.10 2.61
N LEU A 88 -4.46 -2.47 3.84
CA LEU A 88 -3.90 -1.91 5.07
C LEU A 88 -3.65 -3.01 6.08
N VAL A 89 -2.42 -3.13 6.58
CA VAL A 89 -2.12 -4.03 7.71
C VAL A 89 -2.21 -3.24 9.01
N PHE A 90 -3.06 -3.71 9.93
CA PHE A 90 -3.23 -3.10 11.25
C PHE A 90 -3.65 -4.15 12.28
N ASN A 91 -3.09 -4.10 13.49
CA ASN A 91 -3.37 -5.07 14.58
C ASN A 91 -3.26 -6.54 14.14
N ASN A 92 -2.21 -6.86 13.39
CA ASN A 92 -1.94 -8.20 12.83
C ASN A 92 -3.04 -8.76 11.91
N LYS A 93 -3.83 -7.86 11.30
CA LYS A 93 -4.90 -8.18 10.34
C LYS A 93 -4.69 -7.39 9.06
N LEU A 94 -5.06 -7.99 7.94
CA LEU A 94 -5.14 -7.31 6.66
C LEU A 94 -6.56 -6.83 6.44
N TYR A 95 -6.72 -5.53 6.25
CA TYR A 95 -7.96 -4.91 5.79
C TYR A 95 -7.83 -4.64 4.29
N VAL A 96 -8.86 -5.01 3.53
CA VAL A 96 -8.98 -4.68 2.12
C VAL A 96 -10.24 -3.86 1.95
N PHE A 97 -10.07 -2.61 1.51
CA PHE A 97 -11.14 -1.71 1.17
C PHE A 97 -11.27 -1.62 -0.34
N TYR A 98 -12.48 -1.62 -0.86
CA TYR A 98 -12.71 -1.56 -2.31
C TYR A 98 -14.03 -0.89 -2.62
N LEU A 99 -14.17 -0.45 -3.88
CA LEU A 99 -15.35 0.25 -4.36
C LEU A 99 -16.18 -0.70 -5.24
N ASP A 100 -17.47 -0.83 -4.97
CA ASP A 100 -18.42 -1.62 -5.77
C ASP A 100 -19.82 -0.98 -5.68
N ASN A 101 -19.98 0.21 -6.29
CA ASN A 101 -21.10 1.17 -6.07
C ASN A 101 -21.27 1.66 -4.62
N SER A 102 -20.52 1.07 -3.69
CA SER A 102 -20.45 1.34 -2.26
C SER A 102 -18.99 1.22 -1.82
N LEU A 103 -18.62 1.84 -0.69
CA LEU A 103 -17.38 1.51 -0.01
C LEU A 103 -17.58 0.20 0.74
N MET A 104 -16.79 -0.80 0.36
CA MET A 104 -16.82 -2.13 0.96
C MET A 104 -15.52 -2.39 1.72
N GLY A 105 -15.59 -3.23 2.75
CA GLY A 105 -14.44 -3.69 3.52
C GLY A 105 -14.49 -5.19 3.78
N VAL A 106 -13.32 -5.83 3.80
CA VAL A 106 -13.13 -7.20 4.28
C VAL A 106 -11.89 -7.25 5.17
N CYS A 107 -11.89 -8.18 6.13
CA CYS A 107 -10.78 -8.40 7.07
C CYS A 107 -10.21 -9.81 6.91
N SER A 108 -8.91 -9.98 7.12
CA SER A 108 -8.25 -11.30 7.07
C SER A 108 -8.80 -12.33 8.05
N ASP A 109 -9.48 -11.90 9.13
CA ASP A 109 -10.15 -12.83 10.04
C ASP A 109 -11.28 -13.60 9.36
N ASN A 110 -11.98 -12.95 8.43
CA ASN A 110 -13.04 -13.54 7.64
C ASN A 110 -13.18 -12.84 6.28
N LEU A 111 -12.42 -13.32 5.28
CA LEU A 111 -12.42 -12.74 3.93
C LEU A 111 -13.71 -12.98 3.15
N THR A 112 -14.61 -13.84 3.65
CA THR A 112 -15.92 -14.11 3.04
C THR A 112 -16.98 -13.10 3.46
N GLU A 113 -16.80 -12.47 4.62
CA GLU A 113 -17.74 -11.49 5.17
C GLU A 113 -17.41 -10.10 4.64
N LYS A 114 -18.21 -9.65 3.68
CA LYS A 114 -18.09 -8.34 3.05
C LYS A 114 -18.95 -7.33 3.80
N HIS A 115 -18.31 -6.32 4.37
CA HIS A 115 -18.99 -5.24 5.07
C HIS A 115 -19.26 -4.09 4.10
N CYS A 116 -20.52 -3.69 3.97
CA CYS A 116 -20.88 -2.43 3.31
C CYS A 116 -20.71 -1.29 4.33
N ILE A 117 -19.74 -0.43 4.08
CA ILE A 117 -19.36 0.68 4.97
C ILE A 117 -20.18 1.93 4.65
N VAL A 118 -20.30 2.24 3.36
CA VAL A 118 -21.05 3.39 2.85
C VAL A 118 -21.72 3.02 1.54
N GLU A 119 -23.03 3.23 1.45
CA GLU A 119 -23.80 3.00 0.23
C GLU A 119 -23.72 4.17 -0.76
N ASN A 120 -23.93 3.87 -2.04
CA ASN A 120 -24.13 4.86 -3.11
C ASN A 120 -22.97 5.85 -3.24
N ILE A 121 -21.74 5.35 -3.18
CA ILE A 121 -20.57 6.16 -3.51
C ILE A 121 -20.52 6.34 -5.02
N SER A 122 -20.51 7.59 -5.47
CA SER A 122 -20.22 7.94 -6.87
C SER A 122 -18.97 7.21 -7.33
N SER A 123 -18.91 6.78 -8.60
CA SER A 123 -17.79 6.03 -9.20
C SER A 123 -16.43 6.72 -9.02
N SER A 124 -15.87 6.60 -7.82
CA SER A 124 -14.57 7.08 -7.41
C SER A 124 -13.58 6.08 -7.94
N ASN A 125 -12.51 6.57 -8.57
CA ASN A 125 -11.48 5.67 -9.10
C ASN A 125 -10.31 5.54 -8.14
N HIS A 126 -10.19 6.44 -7.17
CA HIS A 126 -9.10 6.41 -6.21
C HIS A 126 -9.61 6.02 -4.83
N ILE A 127 -8.92 5.05 -4.24
CA ILE A 127 -9.11 4.63 -2.86
C ILE A 127 -7.74 4.48 -2.22
N SER A 128 -7.59 4.96 -0.99
CA SER A 128 -6.40 4.74 -0.18
C SER A 128 -6.79 4.51 1.27
N ALA A 129 -5.96 3.80 2.01
CA ALA A 129 -6.23 3.49 3.41
C ALA A 129 -4.96 3.67 4.25
N PHE A 130 -5.09 4.23 5.44
CA PHE A 130 -3.98 4.42 6.38
C PHE A 130 -4.48 4.36 7.83
N VAL A 131 -3.56 4.20 8.78
CA VAL A 131 -3.87 4.26 10.21
C VAL A 131 -3.31 5.55 10.80
N HIS A 132 -4.11 6.21 11.64
CA HIS A 132 -3.64 7.29 12.49
C HIS A 132 -4.36 7.22 13.84
N ASN A 133 -3.63 7.43 14.95
CA ASN A 133 -4.19 7.38 16.32
C ASN A 133 -5.10 6.16 16.58
N ASN A 134 -4.67 4.97 16.15
CA ASN A 134 -5.42 3.72 16.33
C ASN A 134 -6.77 3.64 15.60
N CYS A 135 -7.04 4.55 14.67
CA CYS A 135 -8.23 4.57 13.82
C CYS A 135 -7.83 4.30 12.37
N ILE A 136 -8.72 3.62 11.64
CA ILE A 136 -8.52 3.38 10.22
C ILE A 136 -9.14 4.53 9.45
N PHE A 137 -8.38 5.10 8.53
CA PHE A 137 -8.83 6.14 7.63
C PHE A 137 -8.86 5.59 6.21
N VAL A 138 -9.97 5.79 5.51
CA VAL A 138 -10.12 5.46 4.09
C VAL A 138 -10.48 6.72 3.34
N THR A 139 -9.67 7.05 2.34
CA THR A 139 -9.94 8.17 1.43
C THR A 139 -10.51 7.64 0.13
N THR A 140 -11.57 8.28 -0.33
CA THR A 140 -12.02 8.28 -1.73
C THR A 140 -11.72 9.66 -2.33
N ASP A 141 -11.98 9.86 -3.63
CA ASP A 141 -11.60 11.07 -4.38
C ASP A 141 -11.79 12.38 -3.59
N ASN A 142 -12.97 12.56 -2.97
CA ASN A 142 -13.32 13.80 -2.26
C ASN A 142 -13.74 13.58 -0.80
N THR A 143 -13.59 12.39 -0.24
CA THR A 143 -14.09 12.11 1.12
C THR A 143 -13.10 11.25 1.90
N LEU A 144 -12.82 11.67 3.13
CA LEU A 144 -12.13 10.92 4.16
C LEU A 144 -13.16 10.29 5.10
N TYR A 145 -13.08 8.98 5.28
CA TYR A 145 -13.86 8.22 6.24
C TYR A 145 -12.96 7.72 7.36
N GLU A 146 -13.33 8.02 8.59
CA GLU A 146 -12.79 7.35 9.78
C GLU A 146 -13.67 6.14 10.07
N ILE A 147 -13.04 4.97 10.16
CA ILE A 147 -13.70 3.68 10.26
C ILE A 147 -13.17 2.96 11.50
N ASP A 148 -14.08 2.42 12.30
CA ASP A 148 -13.72 1.57 13.43
C ASP A 148 -13.31 0.15 12.98
N LEU A 149 -12.91 -0.70 13.93
CA LEU A 149 -12.50 -2.08 13.63
C LEU A 149 -13.66 -2.99 13.21
N ASN A 150 -14.92 -2.55 13.36
CA ASN A 150 -16.13 -3.27 12.99
C ASN A 150 -16.71 -2.74 11.67
N PHE A 151 -15.95 -1.95 10.92
CA PHE A 151 -16.36 -1.33 9.66
C PHE A 151 -17.48 -0.30 9.76
N ASN A 152 -17.71 0.29 10.94
CA ASN A 152 -18.64 1.41 11.08
C ASN A 152 -17.92 2.74 10.81
N VAL A 153 -18.62 3.66 10.14
CA VAL A 153 -18.13 5.03 9.95
C VAL A 153 -18.29 5.81 11.26
N VAL A 154 -17.16 6.21 11.84
CA VAL A 154 -17.11 7.07 13.04
C VAL A 154 -17.24 8.53 12.65
N CYS A 155 -16.52 8.93 11.60
CA CYS A 155 -16.50 10.31 11.10
C CYS A 155 -16.39 10.33 9.57
N LYS A 156 -17.02 11.32 8.95
CA LYS A 156 -16.92 11.61 7.51
C LYS A 156 -16.49 13.07 7.33
N GLN A 157 -15.45 13.30 6.55
CA GLN A 157 -15.00 14.64 6.17
C GLN A 157 -14.90 14.76 4.66
N GLU A 158 -15.57 15.75 4.08
CA GLU A 158 -15.43 16.08 2.67
C GLU A 158 -14.15 16.91 2.45
N ILE A 159 -13.31 16.42 1.55
CA ILE A 159 -12.08 17.06 1.12
C ILE A 159 -12.45 18.06 0.03
N ASN A 160 -12.85 19.26 0.45
CA ASN A 160 -13.01 20.37 -0.48
C ASN A 160 -11.63 20.87 -0.90
N LEU A 161 -11.12 20.35 -2.02
CA LEU A 161 -10.10 21.05 -2.80
C LEU A 161 -10.79 22.23 -3.51
N SER A 162 -11.19 23.26 -2.77
CA SER A 162 -11.20 24.58 -3.37
C SER A 162 -9.74 24.92 -3.63
N LEU A 163 -9.25 24.56 -4.82
CA LEU A 163 -8.26 25.36 -5.50
C LEU A 163 -8.88 26.75 -5.59
N ASN A 164 -8.68 27.57 -4.56
CA ASN A 164 -8.66 29.00 -4.77
C ASN A 164 -7.65 29.17 -5.89
N ASN A 165 -8.14 29.58 -7.06
CA ASN A 165 -7.34 30.19 -8.09
C ASN A 165 -6.45 31.22 -7.39
N MET A 166 -5.21 30.83 -7.04
CA MET A 166 -4.11 31.77 -6.90
C MET A 166 -3.85 32.25 -8.32
N THR A 167 -4.72 33.14 -8.80
CA THR A 167 -4.33 34.11 -9.79
C THR A 167 -3.10 34.79 -9.21
N ASN A 168 -1.95 34.49 -9.83
CA ASN A 168 -0.76 35.32 -9.78
C ASN A 168 -1.16 36.77 -10.02
N SER A 169 -1.49 37.49 -8.95
CA SER A 169 -1.64 38.93 -8.98
C SER A 169 -0.46 39.48 -8.19
N ASN A 170 0.54 39.90 -8.95
CA ASN A 170 1.56 40.82 -8.49
C ASN A 170 0.87 42.12 -8.07
N THR A 171 0.45 42.24 -6.80
CA THR A 171 0.09 43.53 -6.21
C THR A 171 0.50 43.58 -4.75
N THR A 172 1.50 44.41 -4.52
CA THR A 172 1.91 45.08 -3.28
C THR A 172 0.83 45.22 -2.21
N ASN A 173 1.19 44.82 -0.99
CA ASN A 173 0.78 45.33 0.33
C ASN A 173 -0.63 45.94 0.48
N ASN A 174 -1.46 45.29 1.29
CA ASN A 174 -2.02 45.87 2.52
C ASN A 174 -2.79 44.81 3.30
N TYR A 175 -2.18 44.32 4.38
CA TYR A 175 -2.85 43.45 5.35
C TYR A 175 -3.96 44.23 6.06
N LYS A 176 -5.21 43.90 5.76
CA LYS A 176 -6.31 44.03 6.72
C LYS A 176 -6.75 42.62 7.11
N ALA A 177 -6.31 42.22 8.30
CA ALA A 177 -6.78 41.03 8.97
C ALA A 177 -8.30 41.11 9.15
N TYR A 178 -9.01 40.13 8.59
CA TYR A 178 -10.39 39.83 8.99
C TYR A 178 -10.41 38.42 9.58
N ASN A 179 -11.01 38.34 10.77
CA ASN A 179 -10.97 37.22 11.70
C ASN A 179 -11.52 35.93 11.10
N ALA A 180 -10.70 34.88 11.07
CA ALA A 180 -11.12 33.49 10.97
C ALA A 180 -10.25 32.63 11.90
N SER A 181 -10.44 32.83 13.21
CA SER A 181 -9.84 31.99 14.25
C SER A 181 -10.52 30.62 14.22
N SER A 182 -9.84 29.64 13.60
CA SER A 182 -9.77 28.22 13.96
C SER A 182 -9.14 27.34 12.86
N ASN A 183 -9.18 27.75 11.57
CA ASN A 183 -8.64 26.95 10.45
C ASN A 183 -7.23 27.35 9.96
N SER A 184 -6.67 28.46 10.43
CA SER A 184 -5.41 29.00 9.92
C SER A 184 -4.15 28.25 10.39
N ASN A 185 -4.23 27.49 11.49
CA ASN A 185 -3.09 26.76 12.03
C ASN A 185 -2.87 25.42 11.32
N SER A 186 -3.95 24.70 10.97
CA SER A 186 -3.88 23.39 10.30
C SER A 186 -3.25 23.47 8.90
N TYR A 187 -3.60 24.48 8.10
CA TYR A 187 -3.00 24.64 6.76
C TYR A 187 -1.50 24.98 6.81
N LYS A 188 -1.09 25.83 7.75
CA LYS A 188 0.33 26.18 7.93
C LYS A 188 1.16 24.96 8.35
N GLU A 189 0.60 24.11 9.20
CA GLU A 189 1.23 22.88 9.66
C GLU A 189 1.34 21.84 8.53
N LEU A 190 0.30 21.70 7.69
CA LEU A 190 0.35 20.83 6.50
C LEU A 190 1.42 21.28 5.49
N VAL A 191 1.49 22.58 5.19
CA VAL A 191 2.52 23.12 4.28
C VAL A 191 3.93 22.93 4.87
N TYR A 192 4.08 23.09 6.18
CA TYR A 192 5.35 22.85 6.86
C TYR A 192 5.77 21.37 6.78
N ASN A 193 4.85 20.45 7.09
CA ASN A 193 5.09 19.01 7.03
C ASN A 193 5.39 18.54 5.61
N TYR A 194 4.68 19.08 4.61
CA TYR A 194 4.96 18.82 3.19
C TYR A 194 6.40 19.21 2.80
N ASN A 195 6.86 20.38 3.26
CA ASN A 195 8.22 20.84 2.96
C ASN A 195 9.31 20.00 3.65
N ILE A 196 9.05 19.49 4.85
CA ILE A 196 9.93 18.52 5.51
C ILE A 196 9.99 17.23 4.70
N LEU A 197 8.83 16.68 4.34
CA LEU A 197 8.72 15.43 3.60
C LEU A 197 9.44 15.52 2.24
N LYS A 198 9.24 16.64 1.52
CA LYS A 198 9.92 16.92 0.26
C LYS A 198 11.44 16.89 0.41
N ARG A 199 11.97 17.52 1.46
CA ARG A 199 13.41 17.56 1.74
C ARG A 199 13.95 16.16 2.08
N ASP A 200 13.18 15.35 2.80
CA ASP A 200 13.60 13.99 3.15
C ASP A 200 13.56 13.04 1.95
N VAL A 201 12.60 13.20 1.03
CA VAL A 201 12.58 12.49 -0.26
C VAL A 201 13.80 12.85 -1.09
N GLU A 202 14.19 14.13 -1.18
CA GLU A 202 15.41 14.55 -1.89
C GLU A 202 16.67 13.94 -1.28
N LYS A 203 16.79 13.93 0.06
CA LYS A 203 17.91 13.27 0.76
C LYS A 203 17.95 11.77 0.49
N LEU A 204 16.81 11.10 0.49
CA LEU A 204 16.70 9.67 0.22
C LEU A 204 17.15 9.36 -1.22
N ASN A 205 16.73 10.19 -2.18
CA ASN A 205 17.11 10.04 -3.57
C ASN A 205 18.63 10.22 -3.78
N ASN A 206 19.24 11.17 -3.07
CA ASN A 206 20.70 11.33 -3.10
C ASN A 206 21.43 10.11 -2.53
N LYS A 207 20.98 9.57 -1.38
CA LYS A 207 21.54 8.34 -0.82
C LYS A 207 21.38 7.14 -1.75
N TYR A 208 20.24 7.04 -2.43
CA TYR A 208 20.00 6.01 -3.43
C TYR A 208 21.00 6.11 -4.59
N ASN A 209 21.25 7.32 -5.10
CA ASN A 209 22.22 7.55 -6.17
C ASN A 209 23.66 7.22 -5.72
N GLU A 210 24.05 7.61 -4.51
CA GLU A 210 25.35 7.25 -3.93
C GLU A 210 25.53 5.72 -3.84
N LEU A 211 24.51 5.02 -3.35
CA LEU A 211 24.54 3.56 -3.24
C LEU A 211 24.61 2.89 -4.63
N SER A 212 23.84 3.40 -5.60
CA SER A 212 23.88 2.92 -6.98
C SER A 212 25.28 3.04 -7.58
N ASN A 213 25.93 4.19 -7.40
CA ASN A 213 27.29 4.42 -7.86
C ASN A 213 28.30 3.50 -7.18
N TYR A 214 28.15 3.30 -5.86
CA TYR A 214 29.00 2.39 -5.10
C TYR A 214 28.88 0.94 -5.61
N VAL A 215 27.65 0.45 -5.79
CA VAL A 215 27.40 -0.90 -6.35
C VAL A 215 27.98 -1.04 -7.75
N GLY A 216 27.83 -0.03 -8.62
CA GLY A 216 28.44 -0.02 -9.94
C GLY A 216 29.97 -0.13 -9.89
N SER A 217 30.62 0.59 -8.97
CA SER A 217 32.08 0.51 -8.80
C SER A 217 32.55 -0.86 -8.29
N MET A 218 31.81 -1.49 -7.36
CA MET A 218 32.09 -2.85 -6.92
C MET A 218 31.92 -3.89 -8.03
N GLN A 219 30.86 -3.77 -8.85
CA GLN A 219 30.66 -4.66 -10.00
C GLN A 219 31.82 -4.59 -10.98
N GLU A 220 32.33 -3.38 -11.25
CA GLU A 220 33.49 -3.19 -12.13
C GLU A 220 34.78 -3.76 -11.52
N GLN A 221 34.99 -3.63 -10.19
CA GLN A 221 36.11 -4.28 -9.52
C GLN A 221 36.04 -5.80 -9.61
N ILE A 222 34.86 -6.39 -9.38
CA ILE A 222 34.65 -7.84 -9.53
C ILE A 222 34.91 -8.28 -10.97
N ARG A 223 34.46 -7.51 -11.97
CA ARG A 223 34.71 -7.80 -13.38
C ARG A 223 36.21 -7.85 -13.69
N ARG A 224 36.99 -6.89 -13.16
CA ARG A 224 38.45 -6.85 -13.34
C ARG A 224 39.14 -8.03 -12.67
N LEU A 225 38.72 -8.42 -11.47
CA LEU A 225 39.26 -9.58 -10.74
C LEU A 225 38.97 -10.91 -11.44
N ARG A 226 37.87 -11.01 -12.22
CA ARG A 226 37.52 -12.21 -12.99
C ARG A 226 38.24 -12.34 -14.34
N LEU A 227 38.84 -11.26 -14.82
CA LEU A 227 39.54 -11.20 -16.12
C LEU A 227 41.07 -11.33 -15.97
N ASN A 228 41.59 -11.27 -14.75
CA ASN A 228 42.96 -11.64 -14.39
C ASN A 228 43.01 -13.08 -13.86
#